data_AF-A0A7L3LQ08-F1
#
_entry.id   AF-A0A7L3LQ08-F1
#
_cell.length_a   1.000
_cell.length_b   1.000
_cell.length_c   1.000
_cell.angle_alpha   90.00
_cell.angle_beta   90.00
_cell.angle_gamma   90.00
#
_symmetry.space_group_name_H-M   'P 1'
#
loop_
_entity.id
_entity.type
_entity.pdbx_description
1 polymer ?
#
loop_
_entity_poly.entity_id
_entity_poly.type
_entity_poly.pdbx_seq_one_letter_code
_entity_poly.pdbx_strand_id
1 'polypeptide(L)'
;MGTVPSALKHCLSYQHLLKEQLWIGEPTAPHAGQESQAPGLPEYIKIVEVGPRDGLQNEKVVIVPTDIKIELINRLSETGLPAIEVTSFVSSKWVPQMADHKEVMKGIERHPGVQYPVLTPNLQGFHSAIAAGATEVSVFGAASESFSKMNINCSIEESIEKFEEVARSAMNKNIPVRG
;
A
#
# COMPACT_ATOMS: atom_id res chain seq x y z
N MET A 1 24.66 16.93 11.75
CA MET A 1 23.46 16.07 11.73
C MET A 1 22.80 16.27 10.38
N GLY A 2 23.11 15.41 9.41
CA GLY A 2 22.69 15.57 8.02
C GLY A 2 21.19 15.37 7.86
N THR A 3 20.53 16.29 7.17
CA THR A 3 19.10 16.20 6.85
C THR A 3 18.88 14.99 5.94
N VAL A 4 18.21 13.96 6.46
CA VAL A 4 17.75 12.81 5.67
C VAL A 4 16.77 13.32 4.61
N PRO A 5 17.00 13.05 3.30
CA PRO A 5 16.08 13.40 2.22
C PRO A 5 14.63 13.00 2.54
N SER A 6 13.64 13.80 2.15
CA SER A 6 12.22 13.49 2.45
C SER A 6 11.79 12.12 1.92
N ALA A 7 12.37 11.69 0.81
CA ALA A 7 12.15 10.37 0.21
C ALA A 7 12.55 9.19 1.14
N LEU A 8 13.53 9.40 2.03
CA LEU A 8 14.02 8.39 2.96
C LEU A 8 13.29 8.39 4.30
N LYS A 9 12.44 9.38 4.59
CA LYS A 9 11.65 9.44 5.83
C LYS A 9 10.69 8.26 5.99
N HIS A 10 10.38 7.57 4.89
CA HIS A 10 9.48 6.44 4.82
C HIS A 10 10.19 5.16 4.37
N CYS A 11 11.51 5.07 4.55
CA CYS A 11 12.29 3.89 4.23
C CYS A 11 12.91 3.30 5.49
N LEU A 12 12.91 1.98 5.59
CA LEU A 12 13.57 1.22 6.64
C LEU A 12 15.05 1.10 6.29
N SER A 13 15.92 1.48 7.22
CA SER A 13 17.36 1.22 7.08
C SER A 13 17.64 -0.27 7.21
N TYR A 14 18.56 -0.78 6.40
CA TYR A 14 19.06 -2.15 6.53
C TYR A 14 19.56 -2.44 7.95
N GLN A 15 20.27 -1.49 8.57
CA GLN A 15 20.77 -1.66 9.94
C GLN A 15 19.66 -1.64 11.00
N HIS A 16 18.52 -1.00 10.72
CA HIS A 16 17.36 -0.98 11.61
C HIS A 16 16.62 -2.31 11.56
N LEU A 17 16.42 -2.86 10.35
CA LEU A 17 15.81 -4.18 10.14
C LEU A 17 16.58 -5.28 10.88
N LEU A 18 17.92 -5.28 10.79
CA LEU A 18 18.75 -6.28 11.47
C LEU A 18 18.72 -6.18 13.01
N LYS A 19 18.47 -5.00 13.57
CA LYS A 19 18.44 -4.80 15.03
C LYS A 19 17.10 -5.19 15.66
N GLU A 20 16.00 -5.06 14.92
CA GLU A 20 14.65 -5.36 15.44
C GLU A 20 14.19 -6.80 15.17
N GLN A 21 14.87 -7.56 14.31
CA GLN A 21 14.58 -8.98 14.02
C GLN A 21 15.26 -9.99 14.99
N LEU A 22 15.21 -9.72 16.30
CA LEU A 22 15.64 -10.66 17.35
C LEU A 22 14.58 -11.74 17.67
N TRP A 23 13.82 -12.22 16.67
CA TRP A 23 12.79 -13.27 16.85
C TRP A 23 13.09 -14.61 16.14
N ILE A 24 14.32 -14.82 15.65
CA ILE A 24 14.74 -16.11 15.10
C ILE A 24 15.84 -16.72 15.98
N GLY A 25 15.44 -17.44 17.04
CA GLY A 25 16.30 -18.37 17.77
C GLY A 25 17.37 -17.76 18.67
N GLU A 26 17.81 -18.53 19.67
CA GLU A 26 18.72 -18.11 20.75
C GLU A 26 20.05 -17.49 20.27
N PRO A 27 20.66 -16.60 21.09
CA PRO A 27 21.91 -15.92 20.74
C PRO A 27 23.08 -16.89 20.83
N THR A 28 23.52 -17.42 19.70
CA THR A 28 24.90 -17.88 19.59
C THR A 28 25.82 -16.66 19.44
N ALA A 29 26.95 -16.73 20.15
CA ALA A 29 27.98 -15.71 20.37
C ALA A 29 28.28 -14.74 19.20
N PRO A 30 28.82 -13.53 19.49
CA PRO A 30 28.96 -12.49 18.48
C PRO A 30 29.94 -12.95 17.40
N HIS A 31 29.42 -13.24 16.21
CA HIS A 31 30.24 -13.22 15.02
C HIS A 31 30.63 -11.76 14.78
N ALA A 32 31.80 -11.39 15.30
CA ALA A 32 32.62 -10.32 14.74
C ALA A 32 33.07 -10.74 13.34
N GLY A 33 32.11 -10.83 12.42
CA GLY A 33 32.28 -11.11 11.01
C GLY A 33 31.98 -9.82 10.26
N GLN A 34 32.93 -9.37 9.46
CA GLN A 34 32.88 -8.17 8.64
C GLN A 34 31.50 -7.95 8.02
N GLU A 35 30.91 -6.78 8.25
CA GLU A 35 29.77 -6.27 7.49
C GLU A 35 30.16 -6.20 6.02
N SER A 36 29.93 -7.28 5.27
CA SER A 36 29.94 -7.20 3.83
C SER A 36 28.62 -6.57 3.43
N GLN A 37 28.56 -5.23 3.37
CA GLN A 37 27.64 -4.59 2.45
C GLN A 37 27.93 -5.21 1.08
N ALA A 38 27.01 -6.02 0.55
CA ALA A 38 27.14 -6.48 -0.83
C ALA A 38 27.23 -5.21 -1.68
N PRO A 39 28.36 -4.96 -2.36
CA PRO A 39 28.57 -3.68 -3.03
C PRO A 39 27.46 -3.44 -4.05
N GLY A 40 26.77 -2.30 -3.94
CA GLY A 40 25.70 -1.91 -4.86
C GLY A 40 24.26 -2.05 -4.35
N LEU A 41 24.03 -2.56 -3.13
CA LEU A 41 22.68 -2.58 -2.55
C LEU A 41 22.32 -1.23 -1.87
N PRO A 42 21.03 -0.83 -1.90
CA PRO A 42 20.59 0.40 -1.25
C PRO A 42 20.67 0.29 0.27
N GLU A 43 21.04 1.39 0.93
CA GLU A 43 21.09 1.47 2.40
C GLU A 43 19.70 1.42 3.05
N TYR A 44 18.66 1.83 2.31
CA TYR A 44 17.27 1.88 2.77
C TYR A 44 16.33 1.22 1.77
N ILE A 45 15.31 0.54 2.28
CA ILE A 45 14.21 -0.03 1.49
C ILE A 45 12.87 0.44 2.03
N LYS A 46 11.88 0.62 1.15
CA LYS A 46 10.49 0.88 1.55
C LYS A 46 9.67 -0.37 1.31
N ILE A 47 9.13 -0.95 2.38
CA ILE A 47 8.16 -2.03 2.29
C ILE A 47 6.77 -1.39 2.21
N VAL A 48 6.00 -1.78 1.20
CA VAL A 48 4.59 -1.43 1.07
C VAL A 48 3.79 -2.68 1.35
N GLU A 49 3.13 -2.73 2.51
CA GLU A 49 2.30 -3.86 2.90
C GLU A 49 0.97 -3.79 2.15
N VAL A 50 0.65 -4.84 1.41
CA VAL A 50 -0.55 -4.89 0.54
C VAL A 50 -1.54 -5.97 0.96
N GLY A 51 -1.25 -6.71 2.03
CA GLY A 51 -2.09 -7.76 2.59
C GLY A 51 -3.54 -7.33 2.83
N PRO A 52 -3.82 -6.16 3.45
CA PRO A 52 -5.19 -5.71 3.68
C PRO A 52 -6.02 -5.45 2.41
N ARG A 53 -5.36 -5.11 1.29
CA ARG A 53 -6.01 -4.92 -0.02
C ARG A 53 -5.80 -6.12 -0.92
N ASP A 54 -4.62 -6.26 -1.49
CA ASP A 54 -4.32 -7.22 -2.56
C ASP A 54 -4.34 -8.66 -2.04
N GLY A 55 -3.89 -8.88 -0.80
CA GLY A 55 -4.03 -10.17 -0.13
C GLY A 55 -5.49 -10.55 0.05
N LEU A 56 -6.24 -9.79 0.86
CA LEU A 56 -7.65 -10.08 1.17
C LEU A 56 -8.56 -10.10 -0.07
N GLN A 57 -8.25 -9.34 -1.11
CA GLN A 57 -9.00 -9.36 -2.37
C GLN A 57 -8.90 -10.72 -3.08
N ASN A 58 -7.75 -11.40 -2.99
CA ASN A 58 -7.49 -12.67 -3.65
C ASN A 58 -7.75 -13.90 -2.76
N GLU A 59 -8.10 -13.70 -1.50
CA GLU A 59 -8.45 -14.79 -0.58
C GLU A 59 -9.76 -15.47 -0.97
N LYS A 60 -9.73 -16.80 -0.99
CA LYS A 60 -10.87 -17.65 -1.39
C LYS A 60 -11.87 -17.90 -0.26
N VAL A 61 -11.54 -17.48 0.96
CA VAL A 61 -12.34 -17.68 2.17
C VAL A 61 -13.60 -16.79 2.13
N VAL A 62 -14.56 -17.07 3.01
CA VAL A 62 -15.66 -16.16 3.36
C VAL A 62 -15.11 -14.74 3.61
N ILE A 63 -15.84 -13.73 3.13
CA ILE A 63 -15.48 -12.31 3.26
C ILE A 63 -15.14 -12.00 4.73
N VAL A 64 -13.91 -11.52 4.95
CA VAL A 64 -13.45 -11.13 6.28
C VAL A 64 -14.28 -9.95 6.79
N PRO A 65 -14.82 -10.01 8.02
CA PRO A 65 -15.56 -8.92 8.63
C PRO A 65 -14.77 -7.60 8.72
N THR A 66 -15.48 -6.47 8.64
CA THR A 66 -14.88 -5.12 8.60
C THR A 66 -14.03 -4.80 9.84
N ASP A 67 -14.49 -5.18 11.02
CA ASP A 67 -13.77 -5.00 12.29
C ASP A 67 -12.43 -5.74 12.30
N ILE A 68 -12.39 -6.96 11.76
CA ILE A 68 -11.16 -7.75 11.62
C ILE A 68 -10.18 -7.11 10.63
N LYS A 69 -10.67 -6.54 9.53
CA LYS A 69 -9.83 -5.79 8.58
C LYS A 69 -9.20 -4.56 9.25
N ILE A 70 -10.00 -3.80 9.99
CA ILE A 70 -9.53 -2.63 10.74
C ILE A 70 -8.48 -3.05 11.77
N GLU A 71 -8.75 -4.11 12.54
CA GLU A 71 -7.81 -4.63 13.53
C GLU A 71 -6.47 -5.03 12.89
N LEU A 72 -6.49 -5.73 11.75
CA LEU A 72 -5.30 -6.08 11.00
C LEU A 72 -4.48 -4.83 10.62
N ILE A 73 -5.12 -3.81 10.05
CA ILE A 73 -4.42 -2.59 9.61
C ILE A 73 -3.85 -1.81 10.79
N ASN A 74 -4.58 -1.73 11.91
CA ASN A 74 -4.11 -1.04 13.11
C ASN A 74 -2.88 -1.76 13.68
N ARG A 75 -2.91 -3.10 13.79
CA ARG A 75 -1.74 -3.90 14.21
C ARG A 75 -0.55 -3.72 13.27
N LEU A 76 -0.78 -3.70 11.96
CA LEU A 76 0.28 -3.46 10.98
C LEU A 76 0.89 -2.05 11.13
N SER A 77 0.08 -1.06 11.49
CA SER A 77 0.53 0.33 11.69
C SER A 77 1.51 0.48 12.85
N GLU A 78 1.48 -0.44 13.81
CA GLU A 78 2.39 -0.46 14.97
C GLU A 78 3.73 -1.15 14.68
N THR A 79 3.88 -1.79 13.53
CA THR A 79 5.08 -2.58 13.18
C THR A 79 6.26 -1.74 12.67
N GLY A 80 6.06 -0.44 12.47
CA GLY A 80 7.04 0.44 11.82
C GLY A 80 7.00 0.42 10.30
N LEU A 81 6.03 -0.26 9.69
CA LEU A 81 5.81 -0.22 8.23
C LEU A 81 5.56 1.21 7.75
N PRO A 82 6.23 1.67 6.68
CA PRO A 82 6.09 3.04 6.21
C PRO A 82 4.84 3.26 5.34
N ALA A 83 4.26 2.20 4.78
CA ALA A 83 3.06 2.27 3.95
C ALA A 83 2.26 0.96 4.00
N ILE A 84 0.95 1.08 4.15
CA ILE A 84 -0.01 -0.03 4.19
C ILE A 84 -1.13 0.29 3.19
N GLU A 85 -1.26 -0.50 2.13
CA GLU A 85 -2.37 -0.36 1.18
C GLU A 85 -3.64 -0.92 1.80
N VAL A 86 -4.55 -0.01 2.18
CA VAL A 86 -5.64 -0.30 3.11
C VAL A 86 -6.80 -1.05 2.44
N THR A 87 -7.23 -0.56 1.28
CA THR A 87 -8.43 -1.08 0.62
C THR A 87 -8.51 -0.60 -0.83
N SER A 88 -9.59 -0.97 -1.52
CA SER A 88 -9.85 -0.63 -2.91
C SER A 88 -11.25 -0.04 -3.08
N PHE A 89 -11.33 1.16 -3.64
CA PHE A 89 -12.59 1.82 -4.01
C PHE A 89 -13.06 1.35 -5.40
N VAL A 90 -13.28 0.05 -5.50
CA VAL A 90 -13.81 -0.67 -6.65
C VAL A 90 -15.31 -0.93 -6.47
N SER A 91 -15.96 -1.41 -7.52
CA SER A 91 -17.35 -1.86 -7.41
C SER A 91 -17.45 -3.10 -6.52
N SER A 92 -18.25 -3.03 -5.46
CA SER A 92 -18.59 -4.16 -4.58
C SER A 92 -19.27 -5.32 -5.31
N LYS A 93 -19.88 -5.06 -6.47
CA LYS A 93 -20.44 -6.11 -7.33
C LYS A 93 -19.35 -7.00 -7.95
N TRP A 94 -18.23 -6.39 -8.34
CA TRP A 94 -17.13 -7.09 -8.99
C TRP A 94 -16.12 -7.63 -7.97
N VAL A 95 -15.94 -6.92 -6.85
CA VAL A 95 -15.01 -7.30 -5.77
C VAL A 95 -15.73 -7.21 -4.41
N PRO A 96 -16.55 -8.21 -4.04
CA PRO A 96 -17.29 -8.21 -2.78
C PRO A 96 -16.39 -8.13 -1.53
N GLN A 97 -15.17 -8.67 -1.61
CA GLN A 97 -14.17 -8.62 -0.54
C GLN A 97 -13.85 -7.19 -0.10
N MET A 98 -13.98 -6.21 -1.00
CA MET A 98 -13.65 -4.80 -0.77
C MET A 98 -14.90 -3.93 -0.58
N ALA A 99 -16.10 -4.52 -0.42
CA ALA A 99 -17.36 -3.76 -0.37
C ALA A 99 -17.46 -2.74 0.79
N ASP A 100 -16.71 -2.97 1.87
CA ASP A 100 -16.66 -2.17 3.10
C ASP A 100 -15.51 -1.14 3.10
N HIS A 101 -14.98 -0.79 1.91
CA HIS A 101 -13.82 0.10 1.76
C HIS A 101 -13.99 1.47 2.45
N LYS A 102 -15.22 2.00 2.56
CA LYS A 102 -15.49 3.29 3.24
C LYS A 102 -15.40 3.15 4.75
N GLU A 103 -15.97 2.08 5.27
CA GLU A 103 -16.03 1.76 6.68
C GLU A 103 -14.62 1.45 7.21
N VAL A 104 -13.85 0.66 6.46
CA VAL A 104 -12.44 0.39 6.78
C VAL A 104 -11.63 1.68 6.82
N MET A 105 -11.68 2.52 5.77
CA MET A 105 -10.89 3.76 5.74
C MET A 105 -11.21 4.76 6.85
N LYS A 106 -12.46 4.77 7.32
CA LYS A 106 -12.90 5.61 8.44
C LYS A 106 -12.60 4.99 9.81
N GLY A 107 -12.49 3.68 9.90
CA GLY A 107 -12.33 2.94 11.15
C GLY A 107 -10.89 2.73 11.59
N ILE A 108 -9.91 2.86 10.68
CA ILE A 108 -8.50 2.70 11.03
C ILE A 108 -7.95 3.85 11.86
N GLU A 109 -7.00 3.53 12.73
CA GLU A 109 -6.22 4.50 13.48
C GLU A 109 -4.96 4.85 12.68
N ARG A 110 -4.76 6.15 12.42
CA ARG A 110 -3.63 6.61 11.60
C ARG A 110 -2.42 6.90 12.48
N HIS A 111 -1.36 6.14 12.28
CA HIS A 111 -0.10 6.35 12.96
C HIS A 111 0.77 7.41 12.26
N PRO A 112 1.37 8.35 13.02
CA PRO A 112 2.33 9.29 12.47
C PRO A 112 3.48 8.58 11.74
N GLY A 113 3.76 8.99 10.50
CA GLY A 113 4.84 8.42 9.68
C GLY A 113 4.42 7.25 8.77
N VAL A 114 3.20 6.72 8.94
CA VAL A 114 2.65 5.65 8.09
C VAL A 114 1.73 6.25 7.00
N GLN A 115 1.91 5.78 5.78
CA GLN A 115 1.02 6.10 4.65
C GLN A 115 -0.05 5.03 4.48
N TYR A 116 -1.26 5.46 4.10
CA TYR A 116 -2.43 4.60 3.95
C TYR A 116 -3.01 4.72 2.53
N PRO A 117 -2.26 4.31 1.47
CA PRO A 117 -2.76 4.36 0.11
C PRO A 117 -3.98 3.45 -0.10
N VAL A 118 -4.83 3.83 -1.05
CA VAL A 118 -5.99 3.03 -1.48
C VAL A 118 -6.10 2.98 -2.99
N LEU A 119 -6.58 1.85 -3.52
CA LEU A 119 -6.74 1.67 -4.96
C LEU A 119 -7.99 2.42 -5.47
N THR A 120 -7.83 3.23 -6.51
CA THR A 120 -8.90 4.00 -7.15
C THR A 120 -8.84 3.84 -8.68
N PRO A 121 -9.49 2.83 -9.27
CA PRO A 121 -9.36 2.52 -10.69
C PRO A 121 -10.05 3.51 -11.63
N ASN A 122 -10.85 4.43 -11.10
CA ASN A 122 -11.61 5.43 -11.85
C ASN A 122 -11.93 6.65 -10.98
N LEU A 123 -12.44 7.69 -11.63
CA LEU A 123 -12.73 8.99 -10.99
C LEU A 123 -13.80 8.90 -9.89
N GLN A 124 -14.81 8.03 -10.04
CA GLN A 124 -15.84 7.81 -9.02
C GLN A 124 -15.25 7.17 -7.75
N GLY A 125 -14.38 6.17 -7.91
CA GLY A 125 -13.65 5.54 -6.83
C GLY A 125 -12.73 6.54 -6.13
N PHE A 126 -12.02 7.38 -6.91
CA PHE A 126 -11.19 8.46 -6.39
C PHE A 126 -11.98 9.44 -5.51
N HIS A 127 -13.10 9.97 -5.99
CA HIS A 127 -13.92 10.88 -5.17
C HIS A 127 -14.44 10.22 -3.90
N SER A 128 -14.83 8.95 -3.97
CA SER A 128 -15.26 8.17 -2.81
C SER A 128 -14.13 7.96 -1.80
N ALA A 129 -12.91 7.71 -2.28
CA ALA A 129 -11.71 7.57 -1.45
C ALA A 129 -11.40 8.87 -0.70
N ILE A 130 -11.43 10.01 -1.40
CA ILE A 130 -11.18 11.32 -0.78
C ILE A 130 -12.26 11.65 0.25
N ALA A 131 -13.53 11.35 -0.05
CA ALA A 131 -14.62 11.54 0.90
C ALA A 131 -14.52 10.62 2.14
N ALA A 132 -13.84 9.48 2.02
CA ALA A 132 -13.52 8.59 3.14
C ALA A 132 -12.21 8.99 3.86
N GLY A 133 -11.54 10.06 3.41
CA GLY A 133 -10.34 10.62 4.03
C GLY A 133 -9.02 10.09 3.49
N ALA A 134 -8.98 9.38 2.35
CA ALA A 134 -7.73 8.94 1.74
C ALA A 134 -6.82 10.15 1.42
N THR A 135 -5.53 10.01 1.75
CA THR A 135 -4.51 11.04 1.52
C THR A 135 -3.49 10.65 0.45
N GLU A 136 -3.59 9.42 -0.06
CA GLU A 136 -2.77 8.85 -1.12
C GLU A 136 -3.62 7.82 -1.86
N VAL A 137 -3.47 7.73 -3.18
CA VAL A 137 -4.21 6.78 -4.01
C VAL A 137 -3.29 6.00 -4.95
N SER A 138 -3.72 4.83 -5.38
CA SER A 138 -3.08 4.05 -6.44
C SER A 138 -4.02 3.83 -7.63
N VAL A 139 -3.44 3.78 -8.82
CA VAL A 139 -4.06 3.25 -10.04
C VAL A 139 -3.30 1.99 -10.44
N PHE A 140 -3.88 1.13 -11.29
CA PHE A 140 -3.20 -0.05 -11.77
C PHE A 140 -3.44 -0.25 -13.26
N GLY A 141 -2.35 -0.34 -14.02
CA GLY A 141 -2.38 -0.64 -15.44
C GLY A 141 -1.96 -2.08 -15.73
N ALA A 142 -1.92 -2.42 -17.01
CA ALA A 142 -1.40 -3.69 -17.50
C ALA A 142 -0.52 -3.45 -18.73
N ALA A 143 0.53 -4.27 -18.88
CA ALA A 143 1.38 -4.28 -20.08
C ALA A 143 0.89 -5.28 -21.15
N SER A 144 -0.26 -5.93 -20.91
CA SER A 144 -0.86 -6.91 -21.83
C SER A 144 -2.31 -6.57 -22.10
N GLU A 145 -2.66 -6.46 -23.39
CA GLU A 145 -4.02 -6.16 -23.85
C GLU A 145 -5.03 -7.20 -23.38
N SER A 146 -4.67 -8.49 -23.41
CA SER A 146 -5.56 -9.55 -22.93
C SER A 146 -5.77 -9.45 -21.42
N PHE A 147 -4.72 -9.14 -20.65
CA PHE A 147 -4.83 -8.95 -19.21
C PHE A 147 -5.68 -7.72 -18.87
N SER A 148 -5.48 -6.60 -19.57
CA SER A 148 -6.28 -5.38 -19.41
C SER A 148 -7.77 -5.66 -19.67
N LYS A 149 -8.10 -6.30 -20.79
CA LYS A 149 -9.49 -6.63 -21.13
C LYS A 149 -10.12 -7.59 -20.12
N MET A 150 -9.38 -8.55 -19.57
CA MET A 150 -9.92 -9.48 -18.58
C MET A 150 -10.13 -8.85 -17.20
N ASN A 151 -9.26 -7.92 -16.78
CA ASN A 151 -9.27 -7.38 -15.41
C ASN A 151 -10.01 -6.04 -15.28
N ILE A 152 -9.97 -5.19 -16.31
CA ILE A 152 -10.58 -3.85 -16.30
C ILE A 152 -11.55 -3.61 -17.46
N ASN A 153 -11.77 -4.63 -18.32
CA ASN A 153 -12.73 -4.60 -19.43
C ASN A 153 -12.54 -3.42 -20.39
N CYS A 154 -11.29 -3.03 -20.63
CA CYS A 154 -10.88 -2.02 -21.61
C CYS A 154 -9.47 -2.29 -22.15
N SER A 155 -9.08 -1.62 -23.23
CA SER A 155 -7.71 -1.64 -23.75
C SER A 155 -6.73 -0.93 -22.80
N ILE A 156 -5.43 -1.09 -23.06
CA ILE A 156 -4.40 -0.36 -22.30
C ILE A 156 -4.58 1.15 -22.52
N GLU A 157 -4.80 1.58 -23.75
CA GLU A 157 -5.00 2.99 -24.10
C GLU A 157 -6.20 3.59 -23.36
N GLU A 158 -7.36 2.92 -23.41
CA GLU A 158 -8.57 3.33 -22.68
C GLU A 158 -8.36 3.37 -21.15
N SER A 159 -7.51 2.50 -20.62
CA SER A 159 -7.18 2.51 -19.18
C SER A 159 -6.33 3.71 -18.80
N ILE A 160 -5.35 4.07 -19.63
CA ILE A 160 -4.47 5.22 -19.41
C ILE A 160 -5.27 6.53 -19.45
N GLU A 161 -6.23 6.66 -20.37
CA GLU A 161 -7.14 7.82 -20.42
C GLU A 161 -7.91 7.99 -19.10
N LYS A 162 -8.46 6.90 -18.56
CA LYS A 162 -9.16 6.92 -17.25
C LYS A 162 -8.21 7.28 -16.10
N PHE A 163 -6.97 6.80 -16.13
CA PHE A 163 -5.98 7.12 -15.11
C PHE A 163 -5.52 8.58 -15.20
N GLU A 164 -5.50 9.18 -16.39
CA GLU A 164 -5.19 10.59 -16.56
C GLU A 164 -6.20 11.47 -15.81
N GLU A 165 -7.50 11.15 -15.88
CA GLU A 165 -8.54 11.88 -15.15
C GLU A 165 -8.33 11.81 -13.63
N VAL A 166 -7.98 10.63 -13.12
CA VAL A 166 -7.67 10.41 -11.69
C VAL A 166 -6.42 11.19 -11.31
N ALA A 167 -5.34 11.06 -12.07
CA ALA A 167 -4.07 11.74 -11.81
C ALA A 167 -4.23 13.26 -11.82
N ARG A 168 -4.97 13.82 -12.78
CA ARG A 168 -5.27 15.25 -12.86
C ARG A 168 -6.07 15.73 -11.65
N SER A 169 -7.07 14.95 -11.24
CA SER A 169 -7.90 15.27 -10.07
C SER A 169 -7.12 15.19 -8.76
N ALA A 170 -6.21 14.23 -8.64
CA ALA A 170 -5.31 14.08 -7.50
C ALA A 170 -4.28 15.20 -7.43
N MET A 171 -3.66 15.57 -8.55
CA MET A 171 -2.73 16.70 -8.65
C MET A 171 -3.39 18.02 -8.20
N ASN A 172 -4.61 18.29 -8.66
CA ASN A 172 -5.38 19.49 -8.24
C ASN A 172 -5.66 19.54 -6.73
N LYS A 173 -5.60 18.40 -6.04
CA LYS A 173 -5.82 18.28 -4.59
C LYS A 173 -4.52 18.04 -3.81
N ASN A 174 -3.35 18.04 -4.45
CA ASN A 174 -2.06 17.68 -3.87
C ASN A 174 -2.06 16.28 -3.24
N ILE A 175 -2.75 15.32 -3.87
CA ILE A 175 -2.83 13.93 -3.43
C ILE A 175 -1.84 13.11 -4.27
N PRO A 176 -0.87 12.40 -3.65
CA PRO A 176 0.04 11.54 -4.38
C PRO A 176 -0.69 10.38 -5.06
N VAL A 177 -0.22 10.02 -6.25
CA VAL A 177 -0.72 8.88 -7.02
C VAL A 177 0.41 7.89 -7.27
N ARG A 178 0.20 6.63 -6.92
CA ARG A 178 1.08 5.51 -7.29
C ARG A 178 0.49 4.77 -8.51
N GLY A 179 1.34 4.41 -9.47
CA GLY A 179 1.01 3.50 -10.58
C GLY A 179 1.55 2.09 -10.37
#